data_AF-A0A2U8HE95-F1
#
_entry.id   AF-A0A2U8HE95-F1
#
_cell.length_a   1.000
_cell.length_b   1.000
_cell.length_c   1.000
_cell.angle_alpha   90.00
_cell.angle_beta   90.00
_cell.angle_gamma   90.00
#
_symmetry.space_group_name_H-M   'P 1'
#
loop_
_entity.id
_entity.type
_entity.pdbx_description
1 polymer ?
#
loop_
_entity_poly.entity_id
_entity_poly.type
_entity_poly.pdbx_seq_one_letter_code
_entity_poly.pdbx_strand_id
1 'polypeptide(L)' 'MAFLTASARTEQAPFFSRFFAAIGNGLVALGEANPRLRKIEALQRLSDEQLAERGIRREDIARHVFQDVFYL' A
#
# COMPACT_ATOMS: atom_id res chain seq x y z
N MET A 1 17.11 -51.32 2.26
CA MET A 1 15.64 -51.26 2.21
C MET A 1 15.18 -49.90 2.72
N ALA A 2 14.52 -49.13 1.86
CA ALA A 2 13.72 -47.93 2.08
C ALA A 2 14.37 -46.66 2.71
N PHE A 3 14.73 -45.71 1.84
CA PHE A 3 14.75 -44.29 2.18
C PHE A 3 13.31 -43.83 2.45
N LEU A 4 13.04 -43.32 3.65
CA LEU A 4 11.78 -42.66 3.98
C LEU A 4 11.76 -41.30 3.29
N THR A 5 11.11 -41.23 2.13
CA THR A 5 10.74 -39.97 1.51
C THR A 5 9.76 -39.26 2.42
N ALA A 6 10.22 -38.22 3.10
CA ALA A 6 9.34 -37.26 3.75
C ALA A 6 8.46 -36.65 2.66
N SER A 7 7.23 -37.16 2.55
CA SER A 7 6.22 -36.55 1.70
C SER A 7 5.98 -35.16 2.26
N ALA A 8 6.47 -34.13 1.55
CA ALA A 8 6.11 -32.76 1.81
C ALA A 8 4.58 -32.69 1.66
N ARG A 9 3.88 -32.74 2.79
CA ARG A 9 2.44 -32.59 2.84
C ARG A 9 2.19 -31.16 2.38
N THR A 10 1.86 -30.98 1.10
CA THR A 10 1.25 -29.75 0.63
C THR A 10 -0.12 -29.71 1.31
N GLU A 11 -0.14 -29.23 2.55
CA GLU A 11 -1.34 -28.83 3.25
C GLU A 11 -2.00 -27.80 2.33
N GLN A 12 -2.99 -28.25 1.56
CA GLN A 12 -3.77 -27.40 0.70
C GLN A 12 -4.33 -26.31 1.60
N ALA A 13 -3.76 -25.11 1.52
CA ALA A 13 -4.17 -24.01 2.37
C ALA A 13 -5.70 -23.92 2.30
N PRO A 14 -6.42 -24.07 3.43
CA PRO A 14 -7.87 -24.22 3.43
C PRO A 14 -8.48 -23.10 2.59
N PHE A 15 -9.51 -23.40 1.80
CA PHE A 15 -10.08 -22.46 0.83
C PHE A 15 -10.25 -21.02 1.36
N PHE A 16 -10.66 -20.90 2.64
CA PHE A 16 -10.75 -19.62 3.35
C PHE A 16 -9.43 -18.88 3.50
N SER A 17 -8.32 -19.54 3.83
CA SER A 17 -7.02 -18.87 3.95
C SER A 17 -6.54 -18.31 2.62
N ARG A 18 -6.78 -19.01 1.51
CA ARG A 18 -6.49 -18.52 0.16
C ARG A 18 -7.38 -17.32 -0.21
N PHE A 19 -8.65 -17.37 0.15
CA PHE A 19 -9.60 -16.26 -0.07
C PHE A 19 -9.20 -14.99 0.70
N PHE A 20 -8.91 -15.10 1.99
CA PHE A 20 -8.48 -13.95 2.80
C PHE A 20 -7.09 -13.43 2.38
N ALA A 21 -6.17 -14.31 1.98
CA ALA A 21 -4.89 -13.89 1.43
C ALA A 21 -5.06 -13.12 0.11
N ALA A 22 -5.97 -13.56 -0.78
CA ALA A 22 -6.27 -12.85 -2.02
C ALA A 22 -6.89 -11.47 -1.77
N ILE A 23 -7.82 -11.35 -0.81
CA ILE A 23 -8.38 -10.06 -0.40
C ILE A 23 -7.29 -9.15 0.18
N GLY A 24 -6.49 -9.66 1.11
CA GLY A 24 -5.39 -8.91 1.72
C GLY A 24 -4.40 -8.40 0.68
N ASN A 25 -3.96 -9.27 -0.23
CA ASN A 25 -3.09 -8.90 -1.34
C ASN A 25 -3.74 -7.88 -2.29
N GLY A 26 -5.06 -7.98 -2.52
CA GLY A 26 -5.82 -6.99 -3.28
C GLY A 26 -5.84 -5.62 -2.60
N LEU A 27 -6.04 -5.56 -1.28
CA LEU A 27 -5.98 -4.32 -0.51
C LEU A 27 -4.58 -3.72 -0.50
N VAL A 28 -3.54 -4.55 -0.38
CA VAL A 28 -2.14 -4.11 -0.48
C VAL A 28 -1.86 -3.55 -1.88
N ALA A 29 -2.26 -4.26 -2.94
CA ALA A 29 -2.10 -3.78 -4.32
C ALA A 29 -2.88 -2.49 -4.60
N LEU A 30 -4.07 -2.31 -4.02
CA LEU A 30 -4.83 -1.06 -4.09
C LEU A 30 -4.12 0.07 -3.34
N GLY A 31 -3.45 -0.22 -2.23
CA GLY A 31 -2.59 0.73 -1.51
C GLY A 31 -1.34 1.10 -2.29
N GLU A 32 -0.59 0.11 -2.79
CA GLU A 32 0.65 0.28 -3.56
C GLU A 32 0.41 0.95 -4.92
N ALA A 33 -0.71 0.65 -5.57
CA ALA A 33 -1.09 1.27 -6.83
C ALA A 33 -1.66 2.68 -6.65
N ASN A 34 -1.80 3.19 -5.42
CA ASN A 34 -2.45 4.47 -5.20
C ASN A 34 -1.52 5.61 -5.64
N PRO A 35 -1.79 6.28 -6.78
CA PRO A 35 -0.95 7.39 -7.25
C PRO A 35 -0.90 8.54 -6.24
N ARG A 36 -1.88 8.63 -5.33
CA ARG A 36 -1.92 9.64 -4.26
C ARG A 36 -0.85 9.39 -3.20
N LEU A 37 -0.55 8.14 -2.82
CA LEU A 37 0.53 7.84 -1.87
C LEU A 37 1.89 8.25 -2.45
N ARG A 38 2.14 7.93 -3.72
CA ARG A 38 3.34 8.39 -4.43
C ARG A 38 3.45 9.92 -4.46
N LYS A 39 2.31 10.62 -4.62
CA LYS A 39 2.25 12.08 -4.59
C LYS A 39 2.58 12.64 -3.20
N ILE A 40 2.09 12.00 -2.13
CA ILE A 40 2.45 12.36 -0.75
C ILE A 40 3.94 12.19 -0.53
N GLU A 41 4.51 11.03 -0.88
CA GLU A 41 5.95 10.80 -0.73
C GLU A 41 6.79 11.80 -1.52
N ALA A 42 6.38 12.12 -2.75
CA ALA A 42 7.07 13.10 -3.57
C ALA A 42 7.04 14.50 -2.94
N LEU A 43 5.93 14.89 -2.30
CA LEU A 43 5.81 16.15 -1.58
C LEU A 43 6.60 16.12 -0.25
N GLN A 44 6.62 15.00 0.47
CA GLN A 44 7.36 14.87 1.72
C GLN A 44 8.88 14.94 1.54
N ARG A 45 9.39 14.54 0.36
CA ARG A 45 10.82 14.64 0.02
C ARG A 45 11.32 16.06 -0.22
N LEU A 46 10.43 17.04 -0.30
CA LEU A 46 10.79 18.45 -0.55
C LEU A 46 11.16 19.17 0.74
N SER A 47 11.97 20.22 0.62
CA SER A 47 12.24 21.15 1.72
C SER A 47 11.04 22.06 2.00
N ASP A 48 11.02 22.74 3.15
CA ASP A 48 9.89 23.63 3.51
C ASP A 48 9.80 24.82 2.55
N GLU A 49 10.95 25.31 2.07
CA GLU A 49 11.03 26.39 1.09
C GLU A 49 10.41 25.95 -0.25
N GLN A 50 10.73 24.74 -0.71
CA GLN A 50 10.18 24.17 -1.95
C GLN A 50 8.68 23.87 -1.84
N LEU A 51 8.20 23.52 -0.65
CA LEU A 51 6.76 23.38 -0.38
C LEU A 51 6.08 24.75 -0.39
N ALA A 52 6.70 25.76 0.22
CA ALA A 52 6.20 27.14 0.26
C ALA A 52 6.13 27.79 -1.13
N GLU A 53 7.12 27.55 -2.01
CA GLU A 53 7.08 27.95 -3.43
C GLU A 53 5.85 27.38 -4.16
N ARG A 54 5.36 26.22 -3.72
CA ARG A 54 4.17 25.55 -4.26
C ARG A 54 2.89 25.93 -3.52
N GLY A 55 2.97 26.81 -2.52
CA GLY A 55 1.85 27.22 -1.68
C GLY A 55 1.32 26.11 -0.77
N ILE A 56 2.14 25.09 -0.45
CA ILE A 56 1.75 23.95 0.38
C ILE A 56 2.51 24.04 1.72
N ARG A 57 1.80 23.85 2.84
CA ARG A 57 2.44 23.63 4.14
C ARG A 57 2.66 22.14 4.38
N ARG A 58 3.71 21.79 5.13
CA ARG A 58 4.07 20.40 5.46
C ARG A 58 2.87 19.63 6.04
N GLU A 59 2.15 20.25 6.96
CA GLU A 59 0.96 19.69 7.61
C GLU A 59 -0.25 19.54 6.66
N ASP A 60 -0.27 20.25 5.54
CA ASP A 60 -1.39 20.27 4.59
C ASP A 60 -1.20 19.32 3.42
N ILE A 61 -0.06 18.61 3.31
CA ILE A 61 0.24 17.71 2.19
C ILE A 61 -0.88 16.68 1.98
N ALA A 62 -1.36 16.03 3.04
CA ALA A 62 -2.43 15.04 2.94
C ALA A 62 -3.74 15.68 2.44
N ARG A 63 -4.11 16.83 2.99
CA ARG A 63 -5.30 17.59 2.58
C ARG A 63 -5.20 18.04 1.13
N HIS A 64 -4.05 18.52 0.68
CA HIS A 64 -3.81 18.93 -0.70
C HIS A 64 -3.89 17.74 -1.67
N VAL A 65 -3.36 16.57 -1.30
CA VAL A 65 -3.37 15.39 -2.17
C VAL A 65 -4.75 14.74 -2.28
N PHE A 66 -5.55 14.79 -1.22
CA PHE A 66 -6.90 14.19 -1.16
C PHE A 66 -8.03 15.21 -1.27
N GLN A 67 -7.75 16.46 -1.66
CA GLN A 67 -8.76 17.53 -1.80
C GLN A 67 -9.89 17.16 -2.79
N ASP A 68 -9.61 16.24 -3.71
CA ASP A 68 -10.54 15.70 -4.69
C ASP A 68 -11.49 14.63 -4.13
N VAL A 69 -11.20 14.09 -2.94
CA VAL A 69 -12.01 13.10 -2.24
C VAL A 69 -12.82 13.73 -1.12
N PHE A 70 -12.26 14.74 -0.46
CA PHE A 70 -12.96 15.47 0.59
C PHE A 70 -14.00 16.39 -0.04
N TYR A 71 -15.25 15.92 -0.08
CA TYR A 71 -16.41 16.80 -0.20
C TYR A 71 -16.64 17.47 1.17
N LEU A 72 -16.16 18.70 1.31
CA LEU A 72 -16.53 19.61 2.41
C LEU A 72 -17.45 20.71 1.87
#